data_AF-A0A4S8SKX8-F1
#
_entry.id   AF-A0A4S8SKX8-F1
#
_cell.length_a   1.000
_cell.length_b   1.000
_cell.length_c   1.000
_cell.angle_alpha   90.00
_cell.angle_beta   90.00
_cell.angle_gamma   90.00
#
_symmetry.space_group_name_H-M   'P 1'
#
loop_
_entity.id
_entity.type
_entity.pdbx_description
1 polymer ?
#
loop_
_entity_poly.entity_id
_entity_poly.type
_entity_poly.pdbx_seq_one_letter_code
_entity_poly.pdbx_strand_id
1 'polypeptide(L)'
;MPLWHCSIENCHNPSVRVTGDCTICNRHLCYEHLKPTFHKCPTLDDEEDYYPAYANAEQEEIETLGQKINYAAPETHAMALRPGILCHASPLRFDRQTKHEVMGGMNIHVNVEFQDGVTWLARIRRSNATSPPPVVRDYITSVKSQPFNSWKMSMCPLLDYWGTPWKQTKAIMWASDTCLSSSITTTPSQV
;
A
#
# COMPACT_ATOMS: atom_id res chain seq x y z
N MET A 1 4.77 16.07 -20.08
CA MET A 1 5.45 14.87 -19.55
C MET A 1 4.39 13.84 -19.20
N PRO A 2 4.52 12.58 -19.66
CA PRO A 2 3.59 11.53 -19.25
C PRO A 2 3.77 11.19 -17.77
N LEU A 3 2.70 10.71 -17.14
CA LEU A 3 2.75 10.28 -15.74
C LEU A 3 3.63 9.01 -15.61
N TRP A 4 3.47 8.08 -16.52
CA TRP A 4 4.27 6.85 -16.62
C TRP A 4 4.75 6.64 -18.06
N HIS A 5 5.96 6.10 -18.19
CA HIS A 5 6.45 5.52 -19.45
C HIS A 5 6.13 4.03 -19.50
N CYS A 6 6.15 3.46 -20.70
CA CYS A 6 5.98 2.03 -20.87
C CYS A 6 7.08 1.26 -20.11
N SER A 7 6.70 0.21 -19.38
CA SER A 7 7.60 -0.65 -18.61
C SER A 7 8.34 -1.69 -19.46
N ILE A 8 8.10 -1.75 -20.77
CA ILE A 8 8.80 -2.66 -21.67
C ILE A 8 10.20 -2.09 -21.98
N GLU A 9 11.21 -2.96 -21.94
CA GLU A 9 12.59 -2.60 -22.21
C GLU A 9 12.73 -1.85 -23.54
N ASN A 10 13.53 -0.79 -23.53
CA ASN A 10 13.79 0.09 -24.69
C ASN A 10 12.55 0.83 -25.25
N CYS A 11 11.41 0.82 -24.54
CA CYS A 11 10.23 1.60 -24.91
C CYS A 11 10.13 2.90 -24.10
N HIS A 12 10.17 4.04 -24.79
CA HIS A 12 10.02 5.36 -24.16
C HIS A 12 8.62 5.97 -24.38
N ASN A 13 7.73 5.22 -25.03
CA ASN A 13 6.37 5.68 -25.30
C ASN A 13 5.60 5.90 -23.99
N PRO A 14 4.71 6.91 -23.96
CA PRO A 14 3.87 7.15 -22.80
C PRO A 14 2.93 5.95 -22.55
N SER A 15 2.75 5.59 -21.27
CA SER A 15 1.73 4.62 -20.89
C SER A 15 0.32 5.15 -21.19
N VAL A 16 -0.59 4.25 -21.59
CA VAL A 16 -2.01 4.59 -21.69
C VAL A 16 -2.58 4.72 -20.29
N ARG A 17 -3.28 5.82 -20.02
CA ARG A 17 -3.88 6.06 -18.70
C ARG A 17 -4.95 5.01 -18.40
N VAL A 18 -4.94 4.45 -17.19
CA VAL A 18 -5.94 3.50 -16.67
C VAL A 18 -5.87 2.14 -17.36
N THR A 19 -6.04 2.06 -18.68
CA THR A 19 -6.03 0.79 -19.40
C THR A 19 -4.62 0.21 -19.61
N GLY A 20 -3.59 1.06 -19.59
CA GLY A 20 -2.20 0.62 -19.63
C GLY A 20 -1.66 0.18 -18.27
N ASP A 21 -2.38 0.44 -17.17
CA ASP A 21 -1.94 0.16 -15.81
C ASP A 21 -2.40 -1.25 -15.39
N CYS A 22 -1.60 -2.27 -15.74
CA CYS A 22 -1.95 -3.66 -15.45
C CYS A 22 -1.53 -4.04 -14.02
N THR A 23 -2.50 -4.34 -13.16
CA THR A 23 -2.25 -4.79 -11.77
C THR A 23 -1.79 -6.24 -11.67
N ILE A 24 -2.09 -7.08 -12.67
CA ILE A 24 -1.71 -8.50 -12.69
C ILE A 24 -0.20 -8.66 -12.90
N CYS A 25 0.36 -8.00 -13.91
CA CYS A 25 1.81 -8.02 -14.15
C CYS A 25 2.56 -6.82 -13.55
N ASN A 26 1.83 -5.93 -12.88
CA ASN A 26 2.34 -4.72 -12.24
C ASN A 26 3.18 -3.82 -13.20
N ARG A 27 2.67 -3.59 -14.40
CA ARG A 27 3.35 -2.81 -15.47
C ARG A 27 2.48 -1.70 -16.03
N HIS A 28 3.13 -0.67 -16.54
CA HIS A 28 2.53 0.42 -17.30
C HIS A 28 2.79 0.20 -18.80
N LEU A 29 1.76 0.14 -19.63
CA LEU A 29 1.86 -0.25 -21.04
C LEU A 29 1.43 0.89 -21.96
N CYS A 30 2.23 1.15 -23.00
CA CYS A 30 1.82 2.02 -24.10
C CYS A 30 0.81 1.31 -25.01
N TYR A 31 0.21 2.05 -25.94
CA TYR A 31 -0.81 1.52 -26.85
C TYR A 31 -0.34 0.30 -27.65
N GLU A 32 0.92 0.25 -28.06
CA GLU A 32 1.49 -0.88 -28.80
C GLU A 32 1.68 -2.11 -27.91
N HIS A 33 2.24 -1.94 -26.72
CA HIS A 33 2.52 -3.04 -25.81
C HIS A 33 1.32 -3.51 -24.98
N LEU A 34 0.21 -2.77 -25.01
CA LEU A 34 -1.07 -3.21 -24.46
C LEU A 34 -1.78 -4.23 -25.37
N LYS A 35 -1.43 -4.30 -26.65
CA LYS A 35 -2.06 -5.22 -27.60
C LYS A 35 -1.88 -6.68 -27.17
N PRO A 36 -2.85 -7.57 -27.46
CA PRO A 36 -2.79 -8.99 -27.11
C PRO A 36 -1.54 -9.73 -27.63
N THR A 37 -0.89 -9.20 -28.68
CA THR A 37 0.36 -9.73 -29.22
C THR A 37 1.52 -9.62 -28.24
N PHE A 38 1.52 -8.61 -27.37
CA PHE A 38 2.57 -8.33 -26.40
C PHE A 38 2.12 -8.59 -24.96
N HIS A 39 0.88 -8.25 -24.63
CA HIS A 39 0.32 -8.39 -23.30
C HIS A 39 -0.67 -9.55 -23.24
N LYS A 40 -0.37 -10.51 -22.37
CA LYS A 40 -1.13 -11.77 -22.25
C LYS A 40 -1.87 -11.92 -20.91
N CYS A 41 -1.86 -10.90 -20.05
CA CYS A 41 -2.65 -11.01 -18.82
C CYS A 41 -4.13 -11.03 -19.21
N PRO A 42 -4.93 -11.85 -18.52
CA PRO A 42 -6.36 -11.94 -18.77
C PRO A 42 -7.03 -10.59 -18.55
N THR A 43 -8.11 -10.37 -19.26
CA THR A 43 -8.93 -9.17 -19.14
C THR A 43 -10.24 -9.51 -18.44
N LEU A 44 -11.04 -8.50 -18.08
CA LEU A 44 -12.36 -8.74 -17.50
C LEU A 44 -13.30 -9.52 -18.45
N ASP A 45 -13.02 -9.55 -19.76
CA ASP A 45 -13.77 -10.36 -20.71
C ASP A 45 -13.55 -11.87 -20.46
N ASP A 46 -12.41 -12.24 -19.87
CA ASP A 46 -12.02 -13.61 -19.52
C ASP A 46 -12.11 -13.82 -18.00
N GLU A 47 -13.31 -13.62 -17.42
CA GLU A 47 -13.52 -13.60 -15.96
C GLU A 47 -12.93 -14.82 -15.22
N GLU A 48 -13.04 -16.01 -15.82
CA GLU A 48 -12.55 -17.27 -15.25
C GLU A 48 -11.04 -17.24 -14.98
N ASP A 49 -10.27 -16.63 -15.88
CA ASP A 49 -8.81 -16.49 -15.73
C ASP A 49 -8.43 -15.19 -15.00
N TYR A 50 -9.24 -14.14 -15.15
CA TYR A 50 -8.98 -12.82 -14.57
C TYR A 50 -8.97 -12.82 -13.05
N TYR A 51 -10.04 -13.33 -12.41
CA TYR A 51 -10.15 -13.25 -10.95
C TYR A 51 -9.03 -14.03 -10.22
N PRO A 52 -8.66 -15.26 -10.63
CA PRO A 52 -7.53 -15.96 -10.05
C PRO A 52 -6.21 -15.23 -10.26
N ALA A 53 -5.95 -14.71 -11.47
CA ALA A 53 -4.72 -13.98 -11.77
C ALA A 53 -4.61 -12.69 -10.95
N TYR A 54 -5.69 -11.93 -10.84
CA TYR A 54 -5.76 -10.72 -10.02
C TYR A 54 -5.55 -11.04 -8.53
N ALA A 55 -6.20 -12.09 -8.01
CA ALA A 55 -6.05 -12.49 -6.62
C ALA A 55 -4.63 -12.97 -6.28
N ASN A 56 -3.95 -13.63 -7.23
CA ASN A 56 -2.55 -14.04 -7.08
C ASN A 56 -1.61 -12.83 -7.06
N ALA A 57 -1.81 -11.88 -7.97
CA ALA A 57 -1.02 -10.64 -8.01
C ALA A 57 -1.24 -9.79 -6.75
N GLU A 58 -2.47 -9.69 -6.24
CA GLU A 58 -2.76 -8.98 -4.99
C GLU A 58 -2.09 -9.65 -3.78
N GLN A 59 -2.09 -10.98 -3.72
CA GLN A 59 -1.38 -11.74 -2.69
C GLN A 59 0.13 -11.45 -2.73
N GLU A 60 0.74 -11.56 -3.91
CA GLU A 60 2.17 -11.33 -4.10
C GLU A 60 2.57 -9.88 -3.75
N GLU A 61 1.75 -8.90 -4.14
CA GLU A 61 1.94 -7.48 -3.79
C GLU A 61 1.99 -7.32 -2.27
N ILE A 62 1.01 -7.88 -1.56
CA ILE A 62 0.85 -7.69 -0.11
C ILE A 62 1.92 -8.45 0.67
N GLU A 63 2.27 -9.66 0.26
CA GLU A 63 3.37 -10.43 0.87
C GLU A 63 4.70 -9.71 0.70
N THR A 64 4.99 -9.22 -0.51
CA THR A 64 6.19 -8.43 -0.80
C THR A 64 6.23 -7.14 0.01
N LEU A 65 5.07 -6.46 0.15
CA LEU A 65 4.96 -5.28 0.99
C LEU A 65 5.18 -5.62 2.46
N GLY A 66 4.57 -6.70 2.95
CA GLY A 66 4.69 -7.20 4.32
C GLY A 66 6.13 -7.46 4.76
N GLN A 67 6.96 -7.97 3.85
CA GLN A 67 8.41 -8.17 4.09
C GLN A 67 9.20 -6.86 4.22
N LYS A 68 8.70 -5.77 3.63
CA LYS A 68 9.34 -4.45 3.65
C LYS A 68 8.88 -3.58 4.82
N ILE A 69 7.84 -3.96 5.54
CA ILE A 69 7.32 -3.16 6.66
C ILE A 69 8.34 -3.18 7.80
N ASN A 70 8.82 -2.00 8.17
CA ASN A 70 9.56 -1.79 9.39
C ASN A 70 8.58 -1.58 10.55
N TYR A 71 8.25 -2.64 11.28
CA TYR A 71 7.32 -2.61 12.42
C TYR A 71 7.83 -1.75 13.60
N ALA A 72 9.14 -1.55 13.74
CA ALA A 72 9.69 -0.71 14.79
C ALA A 72 9.41 0.79 14.57
N ALA A 73 9.25 1.23 13.32
CA ALA A 73 8.93 2.62 12.99
C ALA A 73 7.55 3.07 13.54
N PRO A 74 6.43 2.38 13.26
CA PRO A 74 5.14 2.74 13.83
C PRO A 74 5.11 2.57 15.35
N GLU A 75 5.79 1.57 15.93
CA GLU A 75 5.91 1.43 17.39
C GLU A 75 6.59 2.65 18.03
N THR A 76 7.77 3.02 17.52
CA THR A 76 8.52 4.19 17.99
C THR A 76 7.69 5.47 17.90
N HIS A 77 6.99 5.65 16.76
CA HIS A 77 6.14 6.82 16.57
C HIS A 77 4.93 6.80 17.52
N ALA A 78 4.30 5.64 17.72
CA ALA A 78 3.15 5.47 18.61
C ALA A 78 3.52 5.70 20.09
N MET A 79 4.67 5.19 20.53
CA MET A 79 5.20 5.44 21.87
C MET A 79 5.55 6.93 22.10
N ALA A 80 6.02 7.63 21.06
CA ALA A 80 6.26 9.07 21.15
C ALA A 80 4.95 9.87 21.31
N LEU A 81 3.85 9.41 20.69
CA LEU A 81 2.53 10.05 20.82
C LEU A 81 1.82 9.69 22.14
N ARG A 82 2.10 8.52 22.72
CA ARG A 82 1.58 8.10 24.03
C ARG A 82 2.73 7.76 24.98
N PRO A 83 3.42 8.77 25.53
CA PRO A 83 4.58 8.53 26.38
C PRO A 83 4.18 7.71 27.61
N GLY A 84 5.00 6.70 27.94
CA GLY A 84 4.81 5.84 29.10
C GLY A 84 3.94 4.59 28.88
N ILE A 85 3.39 4.39 27.67
CA ILE A 85 2.64 3.18 27.33
C ILE A 85 3.39 2.43 26.23
N LEU A 86 3.81 1.20 26.53
CA LEU A 86 4.44 0.33 25.52
C LEU A 86 3.40 -0.15 24.52
N CYS A 87 3.82 -0.32 23.27
CA CYS A 87 3.00 -0.88 22.21
C CYS A 87 3.78 -1.85 21.33
N HIS A 88 3.07 -2.71 20.63
CA HIS A 88 3.63 -3.63 19.64
C HIS A 88 2.82 -3.59 18.34
N ALA A 89 3.51 -3.58 17.21
CA ALA A 89 2.88 -3.67 15.90
C ALA A 89 2.75 -5.14 15.48
N SER A 90 1.52 -5.61 15.33
CA SER A 90 1.22 -6.99 14.96
C SER A 90 1.63 -7.26 13.51
N PRO A 91 2.37 -8.36 13.23
CA PRO A 91 2.77 -8.71 11.88
C PRO A 91 1.58 -8.80 10.93
N LEU A 92 1.73 -8.26 9.72
CA LEU A 92 0.70 -8.34 8.68
C LEU A 92 0.48 -9.82 8.31
N ARG A 93 -0.71 -10.33 8.59
CA ARG A 93 -1.18 -11.63 8.12
C ARG A 93 -2.22 -11.40 7.04
N PHE A 94 -1.88 -11.70 5.80
CA PHE A 94 -2.81 -11.57 4.69
C PHE A 94 -3.47 -12.92 4.42
N ASP A 95 -4.78 -12.97 4.67
CA ASP A 95 -5.66 -14.04 4.22
C ASP A 95 -6.77 -13.44 3.34
N ARG A 96 -7.09 -14.12 2.26
CA ARG A 96 -8.09 -13.67 1.28
C ARG A 96 -9.46 -13.55 1.90
N GLN A 97 -9.79 -14.42 2.87
CA GLN A 97 -11.10 -14.42 3.52
C GLN A 97 -11.27 -13.22 4.46
N THR A 98 -10.19 -12.82 5.15
CA THR A 98 -10.17 -11.68 6.08
C THR A 98 -9.61 -10.39 5.47
N LYS A 99 -9.46 -10.34 4.13
CA LYS A 99 -8.88 -9.21 3.39
C LYS A 99 -9.44 -7.85 3.82
N HIS A 100 -10.76 -7.76 4.00
CA HIS A 100 -11.45 -6.52 4.33
C HIS A 100 -11.06 -5.97 5.72
N GLU A 101 -10.54 -6.81 6.61
CA GLU A 101 -10.06 -6.39 7.93
C GLU A 101 -8.68 -5.70 7.84
N VAL A 102 -7.84 -6.17 6.91
CA VAL A 102 -6.45 -5.73 6.75
C VAL A 102 -6.25 -4.73 5.61
N MET A 103 -7.28 -4.43 4.81
CA MET A 103 -7.17 -3.53 3.66
C MET A 103 -8.27 -2.47 3.62
N GLY A 104 -7.86 -1.25 3.26
CA GLY A 104 -8.75 -0.11 3.04
C GLY A 104 -8.33 0.68 1.80
N GLY A 105 -8.94 0.35 0.66
CA GLY A 105 -8.60 0.91 -0.65
C GLY A 105 -7.14 0.65 -1.02
N MET A 106 -6.37 1.72 -1.17
CA MET A 106 -4.94 1.67 -1.50
C MET A 106 -4.01 1.66 -0.27
N ASN A 107 -4.52 1.19 0.88
CA ASN A 107 -3.71 1.03 2.09
C ASN A 107 -3.94 -0.36 2.68
N ILE A 108 -2.88 -0.92 3.26
CA ILE A 108 -2.97 -2.03 4.20
C ILE A 108 -3.00 -1.46 5.63
N HIS A 109 -3.60 -2.19 6.54
CA HIS A 109 -3.73 -1.83 7.94
C HIS A 109 -2.89 -2.77 8.81
N VAL A 110 -2.03 -2.18 9.63
CA VAL A 110 -1.26 -2.88 10.66
C VAL A 110 -1.78 -2.44 12.01
N ASN A 111 -2.10 -3.39 12.88
CA ASN A 111 -2.54 -3.10 14.25
C ASN A 111 -1.33 -2.74 15.11
N VAL A 112 -1.43 -1.66 15.88
CA VAL A 112 -0.49 -1.28 16.92
C VAL A 112 -1.22 -1.39 18.26
N GLU A 113 -0.89 -2.43 19.02
CA GLU A 113 -1.57 -2.80 20.26
C GLU A 113 -0.83 -2.22 21.45
N PHE A 114 -1.52 -1.43 22.28
CA PHE A 114 -0.98 -0.84 23.49
C PHE A 114 -1.28 -1.72 24.70
N GLN A 115 -0.42 -1.67 25.72
CA GLN A 115 -0.60 -2.43 26.96
C GLN A 115 -1.88 -2.12 27.73
N ASP A 116 -2.46 -0.95 27.51
CA ASP A 116 -3.73 -0.53 28.13
C ASP A 116 -4.97 -1.05 27.39
N GLY A 117 -4.80 -1.91 26.37
CA GLY A 117 -5.87 -2.53 25.59
C GLY A 117 -6.40 -1.66 24.46
N VAL A 118 -5.80 -0.50 24.19
CA VAL A 118 -6.11 0.33 23.02
C VAL A 118 -5.39 -0.24 21.80
N THR A 119 -6.03 -0.22 20.62
CA THR A 119 -5.40 -0.66 19.37
C THR A 119 -5.46 0.44 18.34
N TRP A 120 -4.33 0.83 17.76
CA TRP A 120 -4.30 1.77 16.64
C TRP A 120 -4.16 1.03 15.31
N LEU A 121 -4.67 1.66 14.24
CA LEU A 121 -4.48 1.20 12.87
C LEU A 121 -3.43 2.08 12.20
N ALA A 122 -2.25 1.52 11.97
CA ALA A 122 -1.25 2.11 11.10
C ALA A 122 -1.61 1.81 9.64
N ARG A 123 -1.89 2.86 8.87
CA ARG A 123 -2.21 2.74 7.45
C ARG A 123 -0.95 2.87 6.62
N ILE A 124 -0.55 1.78 5.96
CA ILE A 124 0.64 1.73 5.11
C ILE A 124 0.17 1.69 3.65
N ARG A 125 0.75 2.55 2.81
CA ARG A 125 0.32 2.69 1.42
C ARG A 125 0.77 1.49 0.58
N ARG A 126 -0.15 0.98 -0.24
CA ARG A 126 0.14 -0.01 -1.29
C ARG A 126 0.92 0.64 -2.43
N SER A 127 1.71 -0.16 -3.15
CA SER A 127 2.47 0.30 -4.32
C SER A 127 2.36 -0.71 -5.45
N ASN A 128 1.53 -0.39 -6.44
CA ASN A 128 1.30 -1.17 -7.65
C ASN A 128 1.09 -0.26 -8.87
N ALA A 129 0.78 -0.82 -10.03
CA ALA A 129 0.59 -0.10 -11.30
C ALA A 129 -0.49 1.00 -11.26
N THR A 130 -1.37 1.03 -10.26
CA THR A 130 -2.35 2.12 -10.10
C THR A 130 -1.83 3.28 -9.24
N SER A 131 -0.63 3.13 -8.68
CA SER A 131 -0.01 4.13 -7.82
C SER A 131 0.61 5.25 -8.64
N PRO A 132 0.55 6.51 -8.16
CA PRO A 132 1.26 7.59 -8.83
C PRO A 132 2.78 7.38 -8.75
N PRO A 133 3.56 7.94 -9.69
CA PRO A 133 5.01 7.92 -9.65
C PRO A 133 5.54 8.50 -8.33
N PRO A 134 6.66 8.02 -7.79
CA PRO A 134 7.22 8.52 -6.53
C PRO A 134 7.35 10.04 -6.48
N VAL A 135 7.86 10.67 -7.53
CA VAL A 135 7.98 12.15 -7.59
C VAL A 135 6.64 12.85 -7.44
N VAL A 136 5.58 12.32 -8.07
CA VAL A 136 4.22 12.89 -7.99
C VAL A 136 3.59 12.58 -6.64
N ARG A 137 3.78 11.37 -6.11
CA ARG A 137 3.34 10.96 -4.78
C ARG A 137 3.94 11.86 -3.70
N ASP A 138 5.25 12.06 -3.77
CA ASP A 138 6.01 12.85 -2.81
C ASP A 138 5.59 14.32 -2.92
N TYR A 139 5.38 14.83 -4.14
CA TYR A 139 4.80 16.16 -4.35
C TYR A 139 3.39 16.30 -3.75
N ILE A 140 2.49 15.33 -3.96
CA ILE A 140 1.15 15.34 -3.36
C ILE A 140 1.24 15.34 -1.83
N THR A 141 2.20 14.60 -1.29
CA THR A 141 2.44 14.50 0.16
C THR A 141 3.05 15.79 0.70
N SER A 142 3.99 16.40 -0.01
CA SER A 142 4.70 17.62 0.37
C SER A 142 3.83 18.87 0.24
N VAL A 143 2.94 18.93 -0.75
CA VAL A 143 2.01 20.07 -0.92
C VAL A 143 0.91 20.03 0.13
N LYS A 144 0.56 18.85 0.65
CA LYS A 144 -0.37 18.71 1.77
C LYS A 144 0.29 18.82 3.15
N SER A 145 1.62 18.83 3.22
CA SER A 145 2.35 19.29 4.40
C SER A 145 2.53 20.81 4.37
N GLN A 146 1.41 21.55 4.46
CA GLN A 146 1.49 22.82 5.21
C GLN A 146 1.96 22.49 6.63
N PRO A 147 2.63 23.40 7.37
CA PRO A 147 3.10 23.14 8.73
C PRO A 147 1.91 22.87 9.64
N PHE A 148 1.46 21.62 9.66
CA PHE A 148 0.40 21.12 10.49
C PHE A 148 1.04 20.79 11.83
N ASN A 149 1.34 21.83 12.62
CA ASN A 149 1.73 21.75 14.03
C ASN A 149 0.59 21.19 14.91
N SER A 150 -0.22 20.29 14.37
CA SER A 150 -1.38 19.69 14.99
C SER A 150 -1.61 18.35 14.32
N TRP A 151 -0.87 17.32 14.71
CA TRP A 151 -1.18 15.94 14.33
C TRP A 151 -2.63 15.63 14.73
N LYS A 152 -3.58 15.77 13.79
CA LYS A 152 -4.99 15.49 14.09
C LYS A 152 -5.19 13.98 14.10
N MET A 153 -5.34 13.43 15.30
CA MET A 153 -6.16 12.25 15.54
C MET A 153 -7.52 12.48 14.89
N SER A 154 -7.80 11.79 13.79
CA SER A 154 -9.17 11.59 13.33
C SER A 154 -9.65 10.27 13.91
N MET A 155 -10.48 10.34 14.96
CA MET A 155 -11.40 9.25 15.28
C MET A 155 -12.37 9.13 14.10
N CYS A 156 -12.13 8.19 13.18
CA CYS A 156 -13.16 7.81 12.21
C CYS A 156 -14.10 6.83 12.91
N PRO A 157 -15.37 7.18 13.15
CA PRO A 157 -16.38 6.17 13.39
C PRO A 157 -16.55 5.40 12.08
N LEU A 158 -15.98 4.19 12.00
CA LEU A 158 -16.35 3.23 10.96
C LEU A 158 -17.78 2.77 11.29
N LEU A 159 -18.74 3.27 10.52
CA LEU A 159 -20.10 2.74 10.49
C LEU A 159 -20.11 1.57 9.51
N ASP A 160 -20.35 0.36 10.02
CA ASP A 160 -20.83 -0.74 9.18
C ASP A 160 -22.34 -0.61 8.98
N TYR A 161 -22.78 -1.04 7.81
CA TYR A 161 -24.16 -1.08 7.31
C TYR A 161 -25.10 -2.03 8.10
N TRP A 162 -24.69 -2.50 9.30
CA TRP A 162 -25.36 -3.57 10.06
C TRP A 162 -25.46 -3.36 11.57
N GLY A 163 -25.43 -2.11 12.05
CA GLY A 163 -26.06 -1.74 13.34
C GLY A 163 -25.58 -2.49 14.60
N THR A 164 -24.35 -3.00 14.64
CA THR A 164 -23.76 -3.56 15.87
C THR A 164 -22.84 -2.53 16.55
N PRO A 165 -22.96 -2.30 17.87
CA PRO A 165 -22.15 -1.31 18.57
C PRO A 165 -20.73 -1.84 18.79
N TRP A 166 -19.75 -1.27 18.10
CA TRP A 166 -18.33 -1.45 18.46
C TRP A 166 -18.04 -0.72 19.78
N LYS A 167 -17.44 -1.41 20.74
CA LYS A 167 -16.68 -0.77 21.83
C LYS A 167 -15.48 -0.05 21.17
N GLN A 168 -15.60 1.25 20.97
CA GLN A 168 -14.57 2.09 20.33
C GLN A 168 -13.26 2.07 21.13
N THR A 169 -12.21 1.50 20.54
CA THR A 169 -10.81 1.67 20.98
C THR A 169 -9.83 1.83 19.81
N LYS A 170 -10.33 2.08 18.58
CA LYS A 170 -9.49 2.19 17.39
C LYS A 170 -9.17 3.64 17.03
N ALA A 171 -7.90 4.02 17.09
CA ALA A 171 -7.41 5.30 16.53
C ALA A 171 -6.60 5.04 15.25
N ILE A 172 -6.60 5.98 14.31
CA ILE A 172 -5.93 5.84 13.02
C ILE A 172 -4.64 6.67 13.01
N MET A 173 -3.53 6.03 12.65
CA MET A 173 -2.23 6.65 12.44
C MET A 173 -1.83 6.54 10.97
N TRP A 174 -1.26 7.62 10.42
CA TRP A 174 -0.72 7.64 9.06
C TRP A 174 0.77 7.35 9.11
N ALA A 175 1.20 6.29 8.42
CA ALA A 175 2.61 5.94 8.28
C ALA A 175 3.22 6.62 7.03
N SER A 176 4.34 7.32 7.20
CA SER A 176 5.16 7.86 6.10
C SER A 176 6.07 6.79 5.49
N ASP A 177 6.71 7.08 4.36
CA ASP A 177 7.65 6.16 3.66
C ASP A 177 8.82 5.66 4.54
N THR A 178 9.08 6.32 5.68
CA THR A 178 10.01 5.88 6.73
C THR A 178 9.63 4.55 7.38
N CYS A 179 8.40 4.06 7.18
CA CYS A 179 7.94 2.76 7.65
C CYS A 179 8.30 1.59 6.70
N LEU A 180 8.93 1.86 5.56
CA LEU A 180 9.48 0.82 4.68
C LEU A 180 11.00 0.71 4.90
N SER A 181 11.50 -0.52 5.07
CA SER A 181 12.94 -0.75 5.16
C SER A 181 13.60 -0.43 3.81
N SER A 182 14.68 0.37 3.85
CA SER A 182 15.49 0.67 2.69
C SER A 182 16.17 -0.62 2.22
N SER A 183 16.02 -0.97 0.95
CA SER A 183 16.73 -2.11 0.37
C SER A 183 18.24 -1.87 0.46
N ILE A 184 18.96 -2.75 1.15
CA ILE A 184 20.42 -2.77 1.17
C ILE A 184 20.88 -3.01 -0.27
N THR A 185 21.54 -2.02 -0.84
CA THR A 185 22.21 -2.15 -2.14
C THR A 185 23.48 -2.96 -1.91
N THR A 186 23.42 -4.26 -2.15
CA THR A 186 24.62 -5.10 -2.16
C THR A 186 25.37 -4.81 -3.45
N THR A 187 26.46 -4.04 -3.36
CA THR A 187 27.46 -3.90 -4.41
C THR A 187 28.10 -5.27 -4.68
N PRO A 188 28.21 -5.73 -5.94
CA PRO A 188 28.97 -6.93 -6.25
C PRO A 188 30.47 -6.60 -6.17
N SER A 189 31.17 -7.24 -5.22
CA SER A 189 32.62 -7.29 -5.15
C SER A 189 33.15 -8.04 -6.38
N GLN A 190 33.99 -7.38 -7.17
CA GLN A 190 34.82 -8.05 -8.17
C GLN A 190 35.95 -8.82 -7.49
N VAL A 191 36.15 -10.07 -7.89
CA VAL A 191 37.43 -10.81 -7.86
C VAL A 191 37.53 -11.59 -9.16
#